data_AF-A0A6P0TYV2-F1
#
_entry.id   AF-A0A6P0TYV2-F1
#
_cell.length_a   1.000
_cell.length_b   1.000
_cell.length_c   1.000
_cell.angle_alpha   90.00
_cell.angle_beta   90.00
_cell.angle_gamma   90.00
#
_symmetry.space_group_name_H-M   'P 1'
#
loop_
_entity.id
_entity.type
_entity.pdbx_description
1 polymer ?
#
loop_
_entity_poly.entity_id
_entity_poly.type
_entity_poly.pdbx_seq_one_letter_code
_entity_poly.pdbx_strand_id
1 'polypeptide(L)'
;VSKQAFSYIRNRVKLYLWRWAKRRHPNKSKKWVQNRYYWRYKGDNWTFMCYGTERQGGNKIYVLYDIGSTPIIRHVKVKGLASPDDASLKEYWEKRHHKYGKIYWAKGSKYEQVAKEQNWKCPICGDSLFNGEEIETHHIKPVKEGGSNDKENLIHLHKACHKQVHSKSKLKA
;
A
#
# COMPACT_ATOMS: atom_id res chain seq x y z
N VAL A 1 -21.91 9.52 0.46
CA VAL A 1 -21.16 10.48 -0.39
C VAL A 1 -19.98 9.84 -1.12
N SER A 2 -18.78 9.67 -0.54
CA SER A 2 -17.60 9.22 -1.34
C SER A 2 -17.72 7.82 -1.97
N LYS A 3 -18.35 6.86 -1.28
CA LYS A 3 -18.53 5.49 -1.82
C LYS A 3 -19.48 5.47 -3.02
N GLN A 4 -20.53 6.31 -2.99
CA GLN A 4 -21.46 6.47 -4.10
C GLN A 4 -20.75 7.12 -5.31
N ALA A 5 -19.90 8.12 -5.07
CA ALA A 5 -19.10 8.73 -6.13
C ALA A 5 -18.15 7.72 -6.81
N PHE A 6 -17.41 6.91 -6.04
CA PHE A 6 -16.54 5.87 -6.61
C PHE A 6 -17.33 4.79 -7.38
N SER A 7 -18.48 4.36 -6.85
CA SER A 7 -19.37 3.44 -7.57
C SER A 7 -19.88 4.04 -8.89
N TYR A 8 -20.28 5.31 -8.86
CA TYR A 8 -20.70 6.04 -10.06
C TYR A 8 -19.58 6.09 -11.10
N ILE A 9 -18.36 6.47 -10.71
CA ILE A 9 -17.21 6.53 -11.62
C ILE A 9 -16.89 5.14 -12.19
N ARG A 10 -16.86 4.09 -11.34
CA ARG A 10 -16.65 2.69 -11.79
C ARG A 10 -17.64 2.34 -12.90
N ASN A 11 -18.91 2.64 -12.71
CA ASN A 11 -19.97 2.34 -13.68
C ASN A 11 -19.80 3.13 -14.98
N ARG A 12 -19.46 4.43 -14.90
CA ARG A 12 -19.19 5.27 -16.08
C ARG A 12 -18.00 4.74 -16.88
N VAL A 13 -16.90 4.40 -16.22
CA VAL A 13 -15.70 3.84 -16.87
C VAL A 13 -16.04 2.52 -17.57
N LYS A 14 -16.77 1.61 -16.90
CA LYS A 14 -17.22 0.33 -17.51
C LYS A 14 -18.05 0.58 -18.78
N LEU A 15 -18.99 1.54 -18.76
CA LEU A 15 -19.81 1.90 -19.91
C LEU A 15 -19.01 2.52 -21.06
N TYR A 16 -18.08 3.41 -20.76
CA TYR A 16 -17.23 4.05 -21.77
C TYR A 16 -16.33 3.05 -22.47
N LEU A 17 -15.70 2.14 -21.72
CA LEU A 17 -14.88 1.07 -22.26
C LEU A 17 -15.71 0.10 -23.11
N TRP A 18 -16.94 -0.23 -22.70
CA TRP A 18 -17.82 -1.09 -23.48
C TRP A 18 -18.22 -0.46 -24.81
N ARG A 19 -18.57 0.84 -24.80
CA ARG A 19 -18.89 1.59 -26.02
C ARG A 19 -17.69 1.68 -26.95
N TRP A 20 -16.51 1.98 -26.41
CA TRP A 20 -15.26 1.99 -27.16
C TRP A 20 -14.95 0.63 -27.78
N ALA A 21 -15.06 -0.45 -27.01
CA ALA A 21 -14.74 -1.80 -27.47
C ALA A 21 -15.67 -2.25 -28.61
N LYS A 22 -16.98 -1.98 -28.49
CA LYS A 22 -17.94 -2.24 -29.59
C LYS A 22 -17.64 -1.40 -30.83
N ARG A 23 -17.33 -0.12 -30.67
CA ARG A 23 -16.99 0.78 -31.79
C ARG A 23 -15.71 0.35 -32.49
N ARG A 24 -14.72 -0.16 -31.74
CA ARG A 24 -13.44 -0.66 -32.29
C ARG A 24 -13.61 -1.93 -33.13
N HIS A 25 -14.67 -2.71 -32.88
CA HIS A 25 -14.92 -4.00 -33.52
C HIS A 25 -16.34 -4.06 -34.10
N PRO A 26 -16.66 -3.25 -35.14
CA PRO A 26 -18.01 -3.15 -35.67
C PRO A 26 -18.52 -4.48 -36.26
N ASN A 27 -17.62 -5.31 -36.79
CA ASN A 27 -17.94 -6.58 -37.45
C ASN A 27 -17.88 -7.79 -36.51
N LYS A 28 -17.69 -7.58 -35.19
CA LYS A 28 -17.62 -8.68 -34.21
C LYS A 28 -18.84 -8.68 -33.31
N SER A 29 -19.28 -9.88 -32.93
CA SER A 29 -20.40 -10.03 -32.02
C SER A 29 -20.10 -9.46 -30.63
N LYS A 30 -21.13 -9.06 -29.88
CA LYS A 30 -20.99 -8.59 -28.49
C LYS A 30 -20.26 -9.61 -27.60
N LYS A 31 -20.54 -10.91 -27.81
CA LYS A 31 -19.89 -12.01 -27.09
C LYS A 31 -18.39 -12.07 -27.39
N TRP A 32 -17.99 -11.88 -28.64
CA TRP A 32 -16.57 -11.79 -29.00
C TRP A 32 -15.89 -10.60 -28.33
N VAL A 33 -16.52 -9.41 -28.36
CA VAL A 33 -15.98 -8.21 -27.70
C VAL A 33 -15.82 -8.41 -26.21
N GLN A 34 -16.81 -9.03 -25.55
CA GLN A 34 -16.74 -9.39 -24.14
C GLN A 34 -15.53 -10.30 -23.87
N ASN A 35 -15.41 -11.43 -24.58
CA ASN A 35 -14.32 -12.38 -24.39
C ASN A 35 -12.94 -11.77 -24.66
N ARG A 36 -12.85 -10.76 -25.52
CA ARG A 36 -11.59 -10.10 -25.87
C ARG A 36 -11.04 -9.20 -24.76
N TYR A 37 -11.93 -8.54 -24.01
CA TYR A 37 -11.59 -7.46 -23.08
C TYR A 37 -12.03 -7.67 -21.63
N TYR A 38 -13.01 -8.53 -21.37
CA TYR A 38 -13.62 -8.70 -20.05
C TYR A 38 -13.45 -10.13 -19.58
N TRP A 39 -12.62 -10.32 -18.55
CA TRP A 39 -12.32 -11.64 -17.99
C TRP A 39 -12.69 -11.71 -16.50
N ARG A 40 -12.65 -12.94 -15.97
CA ARG A 40 -12.79 -13.20 -14.54
C ARG A 40 -11.50 -12.84 -13.80
N TYR A 41 -11.61 -11.94 -12.82
CA TYR A 41 -10.51 -11.55 -11.98
C TYR A 41 -11.00 -11.32 -10.54
N LYS A 42 -10.37 -11.99 -9.57
CA LYS A 42 -10.71 -11.88 -8.13
C LYS A 42 -12.22 -11.99 -7.83
N GLY A 43 -12.92 -12.87 -8.54
CA GLY A 43 -14.37 -13.09 -8.37
C GLY A 43 -15.29 -12.17 -9.19
N ASP A 44 -14.79 -11.10 -9.82
CA ASP A 44 -15.55 -10.28 -10.77
C ASP A 44 -15.36 -10.83 -12.20
N ASN A 45 -16.45 -11.29 -12.82
CA ASN A 45 -16.47 -11.85 -14.18
C ASN A 45 -16.47 -10.76 -15.28
N TRP A 46 -16.49 -9.48 -14.91
CA TRP A 46 -16.58 -8.35 -15.82
C TRP A 46 -15.45 -7.33 -15.56
N THR A 47 -14.22 -7.83 -15.50
CA THR A 47 -13.03 -7.00 -15.31
C THR A 47 -12.35 -6.71 -16.63
N PHE A 48 -12.18 -5.42 -16.96
CA PHE A 48 -11.49 -5.02 -18.18
C PHE A 48 -9.99 -5.33 -18.09
N MET A 49 -9.47 -6.09 -19.04
CA MET A 49 -8.09 -6.57 -19.08
C MET A 49 -7.53 -6.47 -20.50
N CYS A 50 -6.24 -6.21 -20.62
CA CYS A 50 -5.55 -6.21 -21.91
C CYS A 50 -4.13 -6.77 -21.80
N TYR A 51 -3.65 -7.32 -22.91
CA TYR A 51 -2.22 -7.64 -23.06
C TYR A 51 -1.47 -6.37 -23.44
N GLY A 52 -0.30 -6.19 -22.87
CA GLY A 52 0.70 -5.23 -23.34
C GLY A 52 2.10 -5.77 -23.10
N THR A 53 3.10 -5.01 -23.52
CA THR A 53 4.50 -5.40 -23.39
C THR A 53 5.13 -4.68 -22.20
N GLU A 54 5.92 -5.40 -21.43
CA GLU A 54 6.72 -4.83 -20.35
C GLU A 54 7.99 -4.18 -20.91
N ARG A 55 8.58 -3.22 -20.18
CA ARG A 55 9.77 -2.48 -20.65
C ARG A 55 10.96 -3.38 -21.00
N GLN A 56 11.06 -4.56 -20.39
CA GLN A 56 12.13 -5.54 -20.61
C GLN A 56 11.76 -6.63 -21.63
N GLY A 57 10.68 -6.48 -22.41
CA GLY A 57 10.36 -7.39 -23.52
C GLY A 57 9.53 -8.62 -23.14
N GLY A 58 8.71 -8.55 -22.09
CA GLY A 58 7.78 -9.62 -21.69
C GLY A 58 6.32 -9.30 -21.98
N ASN A 59 5.48 -10.32 -22.16
CA ASN A 59 4.03 -10.16 -22.21
C ASN A 59 3.47 -9.92 -20.80
N LYS A 60 2.74 -8.82 -20.61
CA LYS A 60 2.08 -8.44 -19.36
C LYS A 60 0.59 -8.31 -19.55
N ILE A 61 -0.17 -8.82 -18.59
CA ILE A 61 -1.60 -8.57 -18.50
C ILE A 61 -1.82 -7.35 -17.61
N TYR A 62 -2.42 -6.31 -18.18
CA TYR A 62 -2.89 -5.15 -17.45
C TYR A 62 -4.34 -5.38 -17.02
N VAL A 63 -4.61 -5.14 -15.75
CA VAL A 63 -5.94 -5.25 -15.16
C VAL A 63 -6.39 -3.85 -14.79
N LEU A 64 -7.57 -3.46 -15.23
CA LEU A 64 -8.14 -2.17 -14.85
C LEU A 64 -8.39 -2.16 -13.34
N TYR A 65 -7.80 -1.17 -12.66
CA TYR A 65 -8.03 -0.97 -11.24
C TYR A 65 -9.50 -0.63 -10.96
N ASP A 66 -10.11 -1.36 -10.02
CA ASP A 66 -11.46 -1.07 -9.58
C ASP A 66 -11.47 0.12 -8.61
N ILE A 67 -11.79 1.31 -9.12
CA ILE A 67 -11.94 2.51 -8.28
C ILE A 67 -13.02 2.36 -7.19
N GLY A 68 -14.01 1.49 -7.40
CA GLY A 68 -15.01 1.18 -6.37
C GLY A 68 -14.44 0.41 -5.17
N SER A 69 -13.28 -0.23 -5.34
CA SER A 69 -12.55 -0.94 -4.28
C SER A 69 -11.65 -0.02 -3.44
N THR A 70 -11.49 1.25 -3.82
CA THR A 70 -10.69 2.21 -3.07
C THR A 70 -11.26 2.38 -1.65
N PRO A 71 -10.49 2.04 -0.60
CA PRO A 71 -10.97 2.14 0.77
C PRO A 71 -11.12 3.61 1.15
N ILE A 72 -12.20 3.93 1.87
CA ILE A 72 -12.41 5.26 2.44
C ILE A 72 -11.74 5.27 3.81
N ILE A 73 -10.57 5.90 3.87
CA ILE A 73 -9.82 6.07 5.11
C ILE A 73 -10.40 7.28 5.85
N ARG A 74 -10.89 7.07 7.08
CA ARG A 74 -11.36 8.14 7.95
C ARG A 74 -10.27 8.53 8.94
N HIS A 75 -9.69 9.70 8.76
CA HIS A 75 -8.78 10.28 9.72
C HIS A 75 -9.59 10.87 10.87
N VAL A 76 -9.35 10.38 12.09
CA VAL A 76 -9.95 10.92 13.31
C VAL A 76 -9.14 12.15 13.71
N LYS A 77 -9.77 13.30 13.99
CA LYS A 77 -9.03 14.49 14.47
C LYS A 77 -8.33 14.22 15.81
N VAL A 78 -7.23 14.93 16.08
CA VAL A 78 -6.62 14.95 17.42
C VAL A 78 -7.60 15.66 18.37
N LYS A 79 -7.68 15.22 19.63
CA LYS A 79 -8.60 15.79 20.62
C LYS A 79 -8.02 17.11 21.15
N GLY A 80 -8.69 18.23 20.88
CA GLY A 80 -8.32 19.54 21.42
C GLY A 80 -6.84 19.88 21.16
N LEU A 81 -6.14 20.25 22.23
CA LEU A 81 -4.71 20.58 22.24
C LEU A 81 -3.82 19.40 22.71
N ALA A 82 -4.30 18.16 22.59
CA ALA A 82 -3.52 16.99 22.96
C ALA A 82 -2.17 17.02 22.23
N SER A 83 -1.08 17.02 23.01
CA SER A 83 0.29 16.92 22.50
C SER A 83 0.79 15.48 22.61
N PRO A 84 1.52 14.93 21.60
CA PRO A 84 2.20 13.63 21.70
C PRO A 84 3.15 13.50 22.90
N ASP A 85 3.71 14.62 23.35
CA ASP A 85 4.70 14.68 24.42
C ASP A 85 4.09 14.83 25.82
N ASP A 86 2.75 14.92 25.91
CA ASP A 86 2.05 14.93 27.18
C ASP A 86 1.99 13.51 27.77
N ALA A 87 2.75 13.28 28.83
CA ALA A 87 2.82 12.00 29.52
C ALA A 87 1.45 11.48 30.01
N SER A 88 0.52 12.38 30.37
CA SER A 88 -0.84 12.01 30.79
C SER A 88 -1.69 11.45 29.65
N LEU A 89 -1.30 11.71 28.39
CA LEU A 89 -1.99 11.27 27.18
C LEU A 89 -1.32 10.07 26.50
N LYS A 90 -0.36 9.42 27.16
CA LYS A 90 0.38 8.27 26.59
C LYS A 90 -0.55 7.19 26.02
N GLU A 91 -1.56 6.77 26.78
CA GLU A 91 -2.50 5.75 26.34
C GLU A 91 -3.35 6.21 25.13
N TYR A 92 -3.73 7.49 25.10
CA TYR A 92 -4.45 8.09 23.99
C TYR A 92 -3.63 8.01 22.68
N TRP A 93 -2.35 8.39 22.76
CA TRP A 93 -1.44 8.36 21.61
C TRP A 93 -1.08 6.94 21.18
N GLU A 94 -0.80 6.03 22.11
CA GLU A 94 -0.52 4.63 21.79
C GLU A 94 -1.69 3.99 21.02
N LYS A 95 -2.94 4.17 21.49
CA LYS A 95 -4.14 3.68 20.79
C LYS A 95 -4.28 4.29 19.40
N ARG A 96 -4.01 5.59 19.27
CA ARG A 96 -4.10 6.33 18.00
C ARG A 96 -3.05 5.86 17.00
N HIS A 97 -1.81 5.71 17.42
CA HIS A 97 -0.68 5.27 16.60
C HIS A 97 -0.87 3.83 16.16
N HIS A 98 -1.33 2.95 17.05
CA HIS A 98 -1.66 1.57 16.71
C HIS A 98 -2.78 1.48 15.65
N LYS A 99 -3.82 2.32 15.75
CA LYS A 99 -4.88 2.38 14.73
C LYS A 99 -4.38 2.90 13.40
N TYR A 100 -3.49 3.90 13.42
CA TYR A 100 -2.87 4.46 12.22
C TYR A 100 -1.93 3.45 11.54
N GLY A 101 -1.14 2.69 12.31
CA GLY A 101 -0.26 1.67 11.75
C GLY A 101 -0.98 0.60 10.95
N LYS A 102 -2.18 0.20 11.39
CA LYS A 102 -3.02 -0.77 10.68
C LYS A 102 -3.50 -0.31 9.29
N ILE A 103 -3.39 0.98 8.97
CA ILE A 103 -3.80 1.54 7.67
C ILE A 103 -2.63 2.08 6.84
N TYR A 104 -1.44 2.24 7.44
CA TYR A 104 -0.26 2.78 6.77
C TYR A 104 0.29 1.83 5.70
N TRP A 105 0.39 0.54 6.04
CA TRP A 105 0.74 -0.50 5.07
C TRP A 105 -0.50 -1.30 4.65
N ALA A 106 -0.43 -1.90 3.46
CA ALA A 106 -1.48 -2.79 3.00
C ALA A 106 -1.65 -3.98 3.97
N LYS A 107 -2.89 -4.30 4.31
CA LYS A 107 -3.22 -5.42 5.21
C LYS A 107 -2.64 -6.74 4.66
N GLY A 108 -1.91 -7.47 5.49
CA GLY A 108 -1.23 -8.71 5.16
C GLY A 108 0.10 -8.52 4.42
N SER A 109 0.48 -7.29 4.07
CA SER A 109 1.77 -7.04 3.41
C SER A 109 2.94 -7.37 4.33
N LYS A 110 4.07 -7.72 3.72
CA LYS A 110 5.34 -7.94 4.41
C LYS A 110 5.70 -6.78 5.36
N TYR A 111 5.53 -5.55 4.90
CA TYR A 111 5.84 -4.36 5.71
C TYR A 111 4.90 -4.18 6.91
N GLU A 112 3.62 -4.51 6.78
CA GLU A 112 2.69 -4.51 7.91
C GLU A 112 3.10 -5.57 8.95
N GLN A 113 3.56 -6.75 8.51
CA GLN A 113 4.00 -7.82 9.39
C GLN A 113 5.23 -7.42 10.20
N VAL A 114 6.25 -6.84 9.55
CA VAL A 114 7.45 -6.30 10.22
C VAL A 114 7.07 -5.26 11.28
N ALA A 115 6.17 -4.33 10.96
CA ALA A 115 5.73 -3.31 11.91
C ALA A 115 4.97 -3.90 13.11
N LYS A 116 4.16 -4.95 12.90
CA LYS A 116 3.48 -5.67 13.97
C LYS A 116 4.47 -6.37 14.90
N GLU A 117 5.46 -7.05 14.34
CA GLU A 117 6.52 -7.73 15.11
C GLU A 117 7.30 -6.73 15.98
N GLN A 118 7.46 -5.48 15.51
CA GLN A 118 8.04 -4.37 16.27
C GLN A 118 7.07 -3.67 17.25
N ASN A 119 5.84 -4.15 17.42
CA ASN A 119 4.79 -3.48 18.20
C ASN A 119 4.58 -2.01 17.78
N TRP A 120 4.76 -1.71 16.50
CA TRP A 120 4.62 -0.36 15.93
C TRP A 120 5.57 0.69 16.51
N LYS A 121 6.71 0.24 17.05
CA LYS A 121 7.75 1.08 17.65
C LYS A 121 9.06 0.96 16.88
N CYS A 122 9.83 2.03 16.86
CA CYS A 122 11.19 2.00 16.35
C CYS A 122 12.09 1.28 17.37
N PRO A 123 12.84 0.23 16.99
CA PRO A 123 13.69 -0.51 17.93
C PRO A 123 14.92 0.28 18.40
N ILE A 124 15.23 1.43 17.77
CA ILE A 124 16.40 2.25 18.12
C ILE A 124 16.08 3.27 19.20
N CYS A 125 15.00 4.04 19.06
CA CYS A 125 14.60 5.05 20.05
C CYS A 125 13.46 4.60 20.98
N GLY A 126 12.75 3.52 20.66
CA GLY A 126 11.62 3.02 21.45
C GLY A 126 10.30 3.78 21.23
N ASP A 127 10.34 4.93 20.55
CA ASP A 127 9.15 5.70 20.20
C ASP A 127 8.31 4.98 19.14
N SER A 128 7.05 5.39 19.03
CA SER A 128 6.18 4.91 17.96
C SER A 128 6.75 5.28 16.59
N LEU A 129 6.63 4.36 15.63
CA LEU A 129 6.96 4.58 14.22
C LEU A 129 6.23 5.78 13.59
N PHE A 130 5.16 6.27 14.23
CA PHE A 130 4.29 7.33 13.72
C PHE A 130 4.40 8.62 14.54
N ASN A 131 5.60 8.96 15.00
CA ASN A 131 5.89 10.20 15.73
C ASN A 131 5.92 11.47 14.85
N GLY A 132 5.75 11.32 13.53
CA GLY A 132 5.80 12.40 12.54
C GLY A 132 7.06 12.39 11.67
N GLU A 133 8.06 11.59 12.01
CA GLU A 133 9.24 11.39 11.18
C GLU A 133 8.96 10.45 10.00
N GLU A 134 9.79 10.57 8.95
CA GLU A 134 9.79 9.65 7.83
C GLU A 134 10.30 8.26 8.26
N ILE A 135 9.63 7.20 7.78
CA ILE A 135 9.97 5.81 8.09
C ILE A 135 10.71 5.19 6.90
N GLU A 136 11.84 4.55 7.17
CA GLU A 136 12.62 3.78 6.20
C GLU A 136 12.72 2.31 6.65
N THR A 137 12.67 1.38 5.69
CA THR A 137 12.89 -0.05 5.96
C THR A 137 14.36 -0.37 5.78
N HIS A 138 14.97 -0.92 6.82
CA HIS A 138 16.37 -1.30 6.90
C HIS A 138 16.52 -2.83 6.86
N HIS A 139 17.58 -3.31 6.19
CA HIS A 139 17.96 -4.72 6.22
C HIS A 139 18.91 -4.99 7.39
N ILE A 140 18.54 -5.89 8.31
CA ILE A 140 19.37 -6.24 9.48
C ILE A 140 20.72 -6.77 9.02
N LYS A 141 20.71 -7.76 8.12
CA LYS A 141 21.87 -8.21 7.35
C LYS A 141 21.89 -7.46 6.02
N PRO A 142 22.95 -6.70 5.69
CA PRO A 142 23.03 -5.96 4.44
C PRO A 142 22.90 -6.88 3.20
N VAL A 143 22.24 -6.38 2.15
CA VAL A 143 22.09 -7.11 0.88
C VAL A 143 23.44 -7.52 0.29
N LYS A 144 24.45 -6.65 0.39
CA LYS A 144 25.83 -6.92 -0.04
C LYS A 144 26.50 -8.11 0.67
N GLU A 145 26.03 -8.46 1.87
CA GLU A 145 26.53 -9.58 2.68
C GLU A 145 25.64 -10.83 2.53
N GLY A 146 24.73 -10.83 1.54
CA GLY A 146 23.77 -11.91 1.33
C GLY A 146 22.58 -11.84 2.29
N GLY A 147 22.17 -10.64 2.69
CA GLY A 147 20.90 -10.42 3.39
C GLY A 147 19.71 -10.60 2.46
N SER A 148 18.70 -11.35 2.90
CA SER A 148 17.48 -11.54 2.13
C SER A 148 16.52 -10.35 2.26
N ASN A 149 15.52 -10.27 1.40
CA ASN A 149 14.44 -9.28 1.50
C ASN A 149 13.21 -9.88 2.22
N ASP A 150 13.39 -10.90 3.04
CA ASP A 150 12.31 -11.52 3.81
C ASP A 150 12.02 -10.71 5.07
N LYS A 151 10.82 -10.86 5.63
CA LYS A 151 10.39 -10.02 6.77
C LYS A 151 11.31 -10.16 7.98
N GLU A 152 11.90 -11.33 8.16
CA GLU A 152 12.81 -11.69 9.25
C GLU A 152 14.11 -10.89 9.19
N ASN A 153 14.48 -10.39 8.01
CA ASN A 153 15.67 -9.57 7.80
C ASN A 153 15.35 -8.07 7.66
N LEU A 154 14.11 -7.64 7.91
CA LEU A 154 13.69 -6.25 7.74
C LEU A 154 13.26 -5.64 9.08
N ILE A 155 13.62 -4.38 9.27
CA ILE A 155 13.11 -3.55 10.37
C ILE A 155 12.73 -2.16 9.85
N HIS A 156 11.68 -1.56 10.41
CA HIS A 156 11.30 -0.18 10.16
C HIS A 156 11.95 0.74 11.19
N LEU A 157 12.61 1.78 10.70
CA LEU A 157 13.29 2.79 11.49
C LEU A 157 12.79 4.18 11.08
N HIS A 158 12.80 5.14 12.00
CA HIS A 158 12.77 6.53 11.57
C HIS A 158 14.03 6.85 10.78
N LYS A 159 13.93 7.78 9.83
CA LYS A 159 15.06 8.21 8.99
C LYS A 159 16.27 8.67 9.82
N ALA A 160 16.03 9.35 10.94
CA ALA A 160 17.09 9.75 11.86
C ALA A 160 17.77 8.52 12.50
N CYS A 161 16.98 7.57 13.01
CA CYS A 161 17.47 6.31 13.58
C CYS A 161 18.22 5.46 12.54
N HIS A 162 17.75 5.42 11.30
CA HIS A 162 18.40 4.68 10.22
C HIS A 162 19.79 5.26 9.89
N LYS A 163 19.92 6.59 9.86
CA LYS A 163 21.23 7.26 9.74
C LYS A 163 22.18 6.89 10.88
N GLN A 164 21.69 6.81 12.12
CA GLN A 164 22.51 6.42 13.27
C GLN A 164 23.02 4.97 13.16
N VAL A 165 22.21 4.04 12.64
CA VAL A 165 22.65 2.66 12.40
C VAL A 165 23.80 2.63 11.40
N HIS A 166 23.68 3.38 10.30
CA HIS A 166 24.73 3.46 9.27
C HIS A 166 25.97 4.25 9.69
N SER A 167 25.86 5.19 10.63
CA SER A 167 27.03 5.88 11.17
C SER A 167 27.81 4.99 12.15
N LYS A 168 27.12 4.25 13.04
CA LYS A 168 27.75 3.33 13.98
C LYS A 168 28.45 2.16 13.29
N SER A 169 27.93 1.65 12.18
CA SER A 169 28.59 0.59 11.41
C SER A 169 29.92 1.04 10.78
N LYS A 170 30.10 2.34 10.52
CA LYS A 170 31.33 2.88 9.92
C LYS A 170 32.48 3.06 10.93
N LEU A 171 32.18 3.06 12.23
CA LEU A 171 33.16 3.25 13.31
C LEU A 171 33.80 1.95 13.82
N LYS A 172 33.45 0.80 13.21
CA LYS A 172 34.08 -0.51 13.47
C LYS A 172 35.15 -0.83 12.41
N ALA A 173 36.11 0.08 12.22
CA ALA A 173 37.29 -0.11 11.38
C ALA A 173 38.54 0.03 12.25
#